data_AF-A0ABC9VPI2-F1
#
_entry.id   AF-A0ABC9VPI2-F1
#
_cell.length_a   1.000
_cell.length_b   1.000
_cell.length_c   1.000
_cell.angle_alpha   90.00
_cell.angle_beta   90.00
_cell.angle_gamma   90.00
#
_symmetry.space_group_name_H-M   'P 1'
#
loop_
_entity.id
_entity.type
_entity.pdbx_description
1 polymer ?
#
loop_
_entity_poly.entity_id
_entity_poly.type
_entity_poly.pdbx_seq_one_letter_code
_entity_poly.pdbx_strand_id
1 'polypeptide(L)'
;MFKLLLQFTIKLKYHHLKTTINVHVRPNLNEGITVANRTAIAGPSLVKTFSGSSKSSSPNWNPENNYQPETEINRYYDNKHNLMITQFYQPRFHSLTPQPTPLNQIGVIPQGISLKQNQLTVSYFSEPKVEWGHLVTYNLNHLSDPLKSQNLLTMKWREFKNTSRNIAVSPYMKLGHGQSIGMTKKYIYVLASSNKEANPDKSEEIFQISRKNYQINHLWTIKVWNRSSYYPRYFHNACFINSHLMYATFHNASKGLYEYWKLSRNGNTWMPTEIGATQSDFVKNNSN
;
A
#
# COMPACT_ATOMS: atom_id res chain seq x y z
N MET A 1 -3.11 37.13 -17.77
CA MET A 1 -2.83 35.79 -18.30
C MET A 1 -3.95 34.85 -17.89
N PHE A 2 -4.89 34.55 -18.80
CA PHE A 2 -6.04 33.68 -18.51
C PHE A 2 -5.56 32.22 -18.41
N LYS A 3 -5.58 31.64 -17.20
CA LYS A 3 -5.37 30.20 -17.00
C LYS A 3 -6.63 29.49 -17.51
N LEU A 4 -6.57 28.91 -18.71
CA LEU A 4 -7.58 27.97 -19.15
C LEU A 4 -7.45 26.70 -18.28
N LEU A 5 -8.34 26.55 -17.30
CA LEU A 5 -8.56 25.26 -16.65
C LEU A 5 -9.30 24.38 -17.66
N LEU A 6 -8.57 23.47 -18.30
CA LEU A 6 -9.17 22.43 -19.13
C LEU A 6 -9.84 21.42 -18.20
N GLN A 7 -11.15 21.59 -18.00
CA GLN A 7 -12.00 20.65 -17.29
C GLN A 7 -12.83 19.86 -18.30
N PHE A 8 -12.73 18.54 -18.23
CA PHE A 8 -13.54 17.63 -19.02
C PHE A 8 -14.54 16.91 -18.12
N THR A 9 -15.74 16.72 -18.65
CA THR A 9 -16.82 16.05 -17.93
C THR A 9 -17.10 14.72 -18.61
N ILE A 10 -16.76 13.61 -17.95
CA ILE A 10 -16.99 12.26 -18.46
C ILE A 10 -18.29 11.73 -17.87
N LYS A 11 -19.24 11.36 -18.71
CA LYS A 11 -20.48 10.68 -18.30
C LYS A 11 -20.25 9.17 -18.33
N LEU A 12 -20.44 8.51 -17.20
CA LEU A 12 -20.39 7.06 -17.10
C LEU A 12 -21.81 6.51 -17.00
N LYS A 13 -22.09 5.42 -17.72
CA LYS A 13 -23.38 4.74 -17.70
C LYS A 13 -23.16 3.24 -17.56
N TYR A 14 -23.89 2.62 -16.64
CA TYR A 14 -23.96 1.17 -16.48
C TYR A 14 -25.43 0.78 -16.25
N HIS A 15 -26.06 0.15 -17.25
CA HIS A 15 -27.51 -0.03 -17.33
C HIS A 15 -28.26 1.29 -17.08
N HIS A 16 -29.07 1.35 -16.01
CA HIS A 16 -29.85 2.53 -15.61
C HIS A 16 -29.05 3.49 -14.73
N LEU A 17 -27.88 3.08 -14.22
CA LEU A 17 -27.01 3.93 -13.41
C LEU A 17 -26.26 4.90 -14.30
N LYS A 18 -26.27 6.17 -13.92
CA LYS A 18 -25.54 7.24 -14.57
C LYS A 18 -24.77 8.01 -13.51
N THR A 19 -23.52 8.34 -13.81
CA THR A 19 -22.72 9.24 -12.99
C THR A 19 -21.84 10.10 -13.88
N THR A 20 -21.18 11.09 -13.30
CA THR A 20 -20.32 12.02 -14.00
C THR A 20 -19.03 12.23 -13.22
N ILE A 21 -17.92 12.24 -13.93
CA ILE A 21 -16.58 12.49 -13.38
C ILE A 21 -16.03 13.76 -14.01
N ASN A 22 -15.50 14.65 -13.17
CA ASN A 22 -14.76 15.82 -13.61
C ASN A 22 -13.26 15.51 -13.68
N VAL A 23 -12.67 15.69 -14.85
CA VAL A 23 -11.24 15.55 -15.09
C VAL A 23 -10.64 16.93 -15.20
N HIS A 24 -9.68 17.23 -14.34
CA HIS A 24 -8.95 18.49 -14.35
C HIS A 24 -7.55 18.27 -14.93
N VAL A 25 -7.29 18.84 -16.10
CA VAL A 25 -5.96 18.82 -16.70
C VAL A 25 -5.17 20.02 -16.16
N ARG A 26 -3.98 19.72 -15.63
CA ARG A 26 -3.08 20.74 -15.06
C ARG A 26 -2.10 21.20 -16.14
N PRO A 27 -2.13 22.48 -16.56
CA PRO A 27 -1.34 22.95 -17.72
C PRO A 27 0.13 23.19 -17.39
N ASN A 28 0.52 23.16 -16.10
CA ASN A 28 1.89 23.40 -15.69
C ASN A 28 2.77 22.18 -15.99
N LEU A 29 3.51 22.23 -17.11
CA LEU A 29 4.44 21.16 -17.50
C LEU A 29 5.60 20.97 -16.51
N ASN A 30 5.93 22.03 -15.76
CA ASN A 30 6.96 22.02 -14.72
C ASN A 30 6.46 21.48 -13.37
N GLU A 31 5.17 21.13 -13.26
CA GLU A 31 4.66 20.47 -12.06
C GLU A 31 5.46 19.19 -11.77
N GLY A 32 5.93 19.05 -10.54
CA GLY A 32 6.72 17.90 -10.13
C GLY A 32 8.21 17.96 -10.48
N ILE A 33 8.65 18.96 -11.26
CA ILE A 33 10.08 19.19 -11.53
C ILE A 33 10.66 19.99 -10.36
N THR A 34 11.68 19.43 -9.73
CA THR A 34 12.30 19.99 -8.52
C THR A 34 13.78 19.64 -8.50
N VAL A 35 14.49 19.96 -7.42
CA VAL A 35 15.92 19.65 -7.27
C VAL A 35 16.11 18.79 -6.03
N ALA A 36 16.79 17.66 -6.22
CA ALA A 36 17.38 16.89 -5.13
C ALA A 36 18.74 17.51 -4.79
N ASN A 37 18.86 18.14 -3.62
CA ASN A 37 20.03 18.88 -3.16
C ASN A 37 20.42 18.58 -1.71
N ARG A 38 19.83 17.57 -1.08
CA ARG A 38 20.20 17.18 0.29
C ARG A 38 21.51 16.41 0.28
N THR A 39 22.44 16.83 1.14
CA THR A 39 23.64 16.07 1.41
C THR A 39 23.26 14.79 2.13
N ALA A 40 23.69 13.65 1.59
CA ALA A 40 23.44 12.36 2.24
C ALA A 40 24.24 12.26 3.54
N ILE A 41 23.56 11.84 4.62
CA ILE A 41 24.22 11.46 5.87
C ILE A 41 24.53 9.97 5.87
N ALA A 42 25.52 9.52 6.65
CA ALA A 42 25.82 8.10 6.77
C ALA A 42 24.60 7.31 7.24
N GLY A 43 24.26 6.24 6.52
CA GLY A 43 23.17 5.34 6.89
C GLY A 43 23.61 4.20 7.80
N PRO A 44 22.65 3.41 8.30
CA PRO A 44 22.96 2.14 8.95
C PRO A 44 23.76 1.23 8.00
N SER A 45 24.59 0.39 8.61
CA SER A 45 25.31 -0.66 7.90
C SER A 45 24.35 -1.52 7.10
N LEU A 46 24.76 -1.88 5.90
CA LEU A 46 24.04 -2.78 5.02
C LEU A 46 23.76 -4.11 5.73
N VAL A 47 22.48 -4.45 5.92
CA VAL A 47 22.08 -5.74 6.46
C VAL A 47 21.78 -6.71 5.31
N LYS A 48 22.03 -8.00 5.52
CA LYS A 48 21.55 -9.02 4.57
C LYS A 48 20.03 -9.12 4.69
N THR A 49 19.34 -9.26 3.57
CA THR A 49 17.92 -9.63 3.60
C THR A 49 17.73 -10.93 4.38
N PHE A 50 16.56 -11.10 5.01
CA PHE A 50 16.20 -12.34 5.67
C PHE A 50 16.14 -13.45 4.60
N SER A 51 16.81 -14.59 4.82
CA SER A 51 16.81 -15.72 3.87
C SER A 51 15.50 -16.53 3.88
N GLY A 52 14.47 -16.03 4.57
CA GLY A 52 13.15 -16.65 4.62
C GLY A 52 12.22 -16.06 3.56
N SER A 53 11.47 -16.93 2.87
CA SER A 53 10.35 -16.49 2.03
C SER A 53 9.17 -16.08 2.93
N SER A 54 8.18 -15.35 2.39
CA SER A 54 6.90 -15.17 3.10
C SER A 54 6.25 -16.48 3.51
N LYS A 55 6.57 -17.59 2.80
CA LYS A 55 6.16 -18.96 3.15
C LYS A 55 6.84 -19.55 4.38
N SER A 56 7.91 -18.92 4.85
CA SER A 56 8.69 -19.32 6.02
C SER A 56 8.34 -18.47 7.26
N SER A 57 7.48 -17.45 7.11
CA SER A 57 7.07 -16.56 8.21
C SER A 57 6.12 -17.24 9.21
N SER A 58 5.53 -18.36 8.78
CA SER A 58 4.64 -19.22 9.55
C SER A 58 5.11 -20.66 9.28
N PRO A 59 5.40 -21.46 10.33
CA PRO A 59 5.67 -22.89 10.16
C PRO A 59 4.53 -23.59 9.45
N ASN A 60 3.31 -23.05 9.56
CA ASN A 60 2.10 -23.60 8.98
C ASN A 60 1.69 -22.95 7.65
N TRP A 61 2.54 -22.13 7.00
CA TRP A 61 2.27 -21.54 5.68
C TRP A 61 3.06 -22.22 4.56
N ASN A 62 2.96 -23.54 4.49
CA ASN A 62 3.58 -24.33 3.43
C ASN A 62 2.69 -25.54 3.07
N PRO A 63 2.93 -26.16 1.89
CA PRO A 63 2.19 -27.34 1.47
C PRO A 63 2.30 -28.51 2.45
N GLU A 64 3.44 -28.68 3.11
CA GLU A 64 3.70 -29.80 4.04
C GLU A 64 2.79 -29.75 5.26
N ASN A 65 2.51 -28.55 5.77
CA ASN A 65 1.59 -28.30 6.87
C ASN A 65 0.19 -27.90 6.39
N ASN A 66 -0.18 -28.26 5.16
CA ASN A 66 -1.52 -28.06 4.58
C ASN A 66 -2.11 -26.65 4.78
N TYR A 67 -1.25 -25.64 4.88
CA TYR A 67 -1.69 -24.29 5.23
C TYR A 67 -2.65 -24.28 6.44
N GLN A 68 -2.30 -24.94 7.55
CA GLN A 68 -3.09 -24.98 8.81
C GLN A 68 -2.94 -23.70 9.65
N PRO A 69 -3.99 -23.19 10.34
CA PRO A 69 -3.91 -22.05 11.26
C PRO A 69 -2.77 -22.14 12.29
N GLU A 70 -2.20 -21.00 12.69
CA GLU A 70 -1.35 -20.96 13.89
C GLU A 70 -2.20 -21.26 15.13
N THR A 71 -1.63 -22.01 16.05
CA THR A 71 -2.26 -22.44 17.30
C THR A 71 -1.73 -21.70 18.52
N GLU A 72 -0.68 -20.88 18.36
CA GLU A 72 -0.02 -20.17 19.44
C GLU A 72 0.32 -18.73 19.05
N ILE A 73 0.41 -17.86 20.06
CA ILE A 73 0.78 -16.45 19.89
C ILE A 73 2.30 -16.33 19.88
N ASN A 74 2.85 -15.74 18.81
CA ASN A 74 4.28 -15.47 18.75
C ASN A 74 4.68 -14.41 19.79
N ARG A 75 5.78 -14.69 20.48
CA ARG A 75 6.41 -13.81 21.47
C ARG A 75 7.87 -13.66 21.10
N TYR A 76 8.31 -12.42 20.94
CA TYR A 76 9.69 -12.09 20.61
C TYR A 76 10.25 -11.22 21.72
N TYR A 77 11.39 -11.63 22.27
CA TYR A 77 12.15 -10.83 23.22
C TYR A 77 13.34 -10.22 22.51
N ASP A 78 13.57 -8.92 22.72
CA ASP A 78 14.84 -8.32 22.33
C ASP A 78 15.94 -8.63 23.37
N ASN A 79 17.18 -8.22 23.08
CA ASN A 79 18.33 -8.42 23.95
C ASN A 79 18.23 -7.67 25.30
N LYS A 80 17.20 -6.83 25.48
CA LYS A 80 16.92 -6.06 26.69
C LYS A 80 15.65 -6.57 27.41
N HIS A 81 15.15 -7.75 27.04
CA HIS A 81 13.93 -8.36 27.57
C HIS A 81 12.63 -7.58 27.31
N ASN A 82 12.60 -6.70 26.32
CA ASN A 82 11.34 -6.12 25.85
C ASN A 82 10.55 -7.18 25.06
N LEU A 83 9.26 -7.31 25.35
CA LEU A 83 8.37 -8.29 24.73
C LEU A 83 7.56 -7.65 23.59
N MET A 84 7.67 -8.22 22.39
CA MET A 84 6.74 -8.02 21.29
C MET A 84 5.85 -9.26 21.14
N ILE A 85 4.53 -9.07 21.08
CA ILE A 85 3.55 -10.14 20.88
C ILE A 85 2.75 -9.94 19.60
N THR A 86 2.34 -11.04 18.96
CA THR A 86 1.40 -10.97 17.84
C THR A 86 0.00 -10.58 18.34
N GLN A 87 -0.49 -9.42 17.89
CA GLN A 87 -1.83 -8.94 18.24
C GLN A 87 -2.93 -9.49 17.33
N PHE A 88 -2.58 -9.89 16.10
CA PHE A 88 -3.54 -10.30 15.09
C PHE A 88 -2.85 -11.20 14.06
N TYR A 89 -3.46 -12.36 13.76
CA TYR A 89 -3.12 -13.10 12.55
C TYR A 89 -4.13 -12.82 11.45
N GLN A 90 -3.61 -12.74 10.24
CA GLN A 90 -4.40 -12.53 9.04
C GLN A 90 -5.37 -13.71 8.86
N PRO A 91 -6.66 -13.47 8.61
CA PRO A 91 -7.59 -14.54 8.31
C PRO A 91 -7.16 -15.30 7.07
N ARG A 92 -7.31 -16.63 7.08
CA ARG A 92 -7.07 -17.44 5.90
C ARG A 92 -8.25 -17.32 4.96
N PHE A 93 -8.20 -16.32 4.09
CA PHE A 93 -9.12 -16.21 2.97
C PHE A 93 -8.71 -17.20 1.89
N HIS A 94 -8.97 -18.49 2.12
CA HIS A 94 -9.08 -19.39 0.98
C HIS A 94 -10.39 -19.05 0.27
N SER A 95 -10.33 -18.95 -1.06
CA SER A 95 -11.48 -18.66 -1.91
C SER A 95 -12.69 -19.49 -1.46
N LEU A 96 -13.81 -18.81 -1.17
CA LEU A 96 -15.08 -19.48 -0.89
C LEU A 96 -15.68 -20.14 -2.14
N THR A 97 -15.08 -19.91 -3.31
CA THR A 97 -15.49 -20.48 -4.59
C THR A 97 -14.51 -21.57 -5.05
N PRO A 98 -15.00 -22.69 -5.61
CA PRO A 98 -14.18 -23.75 -6.20
C PRO A 98 -13.30 -23.30 -7.37
N GLN A 99 -13.62 -22.16 -8.00
CA GLN A 99 -12.86 -21.57 -9.10
C GLN A 99 -12.60 -20.08 -8.81
N PRO A 100 -11.58 -19.77 -8.00
CA PRO A 100 -11.24 -18.38 -7.70
C PRO A 100 -10.89 -17.62 -8.97
N THR A 101 -11.39 -16.39 -9.06
CA THR A 101 -10.91 -15.37 -10.00
C THR A 101 -10.30 -14.23 -9.20
N PRO A 102 -9.40 -13.40 -9.78
CA PRO A 102 -8.86 -12.23 -9.08
C PRO A 102 -9.93 -11.27 -8.54
N LEU A 103 -11.13 -11.27 -9.14
CA LEU A 103 -12.28 -10.48 -8.67
C LEU A 103 -12.90 -11.00 -7.37
N ASN A 104 -12.87 -12.32 -7.17
CA ASN A 104 -13.61 -13.01 -6.11
C ASN A 104 -12.69 -13.65 -5.05
N GLN A 105 -11.36 -13.55 -5.24
CA GLN A 105 -10.36 -14.08 -4.34
C GLN A 105 -9.57 -12.94 -3.68
N ILE A 106 -9.62 -12.90 -2.35
CA ILE A 106 -8.68 -12.08 -1.58
C ILE A 106 -7.34 -12.81 -1.64
N GLY A 107 -6.35 -12.16 -2.26
CA GLY A 107 -5.03 -12.73 -2.41
C GLY A 107 -4.30 -12.91 -1.07
N VAL A 108 -3.30 -13.78 -1.06
CA VAL A 108 -2.57 -14.16 0.16
C VAL A 108 -1.33 -13.30 0.42
N ILE A 109 -1.04 -12.33 -0.45
CA ILE A 109 0.19 -11.55 -0.40
C ILE A 109 -0.13 -10.15 0.11
N PRO A 110 0.08 -9.88 1.42
CA PRO A 110 -0.01 -8.53 1.96
C PRO A 110 1.22 -7.71 1.51
N GLN A 111 1.01 -6.46 1.09
CA GLN A 111 2.16 -5.59 0.74
C GLN A 111 2.14 -4.22 1.43
N GLY A 112 0.97 -3.62 1.62
CA GLY A 112 0.81 -2.35 2.33
C GLY A 112 0.00 -2.55 3.60
N ILE A 113 0.39 -1.90 4.68
CA ILE A 113 -0.31 -1.95 5.97
C ILE A 113 -0.50 -0.52 6.49
N SER A 114 -1.70 -0.21 7.01
CA SER A 114 -1.97 1.01 7.74
C SER A 114 -2.87 0.71 8.94
N LEU A 115 -2.51 1.27 10.09
CA LEU A 115 -3.29 1.15 11.32
C LEU A 115 -3.77 2.55 11.72
N LYS A 116 -5.08 2.71 11.90
CA LYS A 116 -5.65 3.93 12.47
C LYS A 116 -6.60 3.55 13.61
N GLN A 117 -6.20 3.91 14.83
CA GLN A 117 -6.86 3.43 16.05
C GLN A 117 -6.83 1.90 16.05
N ASN A 118 -7.99 1.24 16.11
CA ASN A 118 -8.11 -0.23 16.09
C ASN A 118 -8.61 -0.75 14.73
N GLN A 119 -8.45 0.02 13.65
CA GLN A 119 -8.73 -0.44 12.29
C GLN A 119 -7.43 -0.64 11.52
N LEU A 120 -7.17 -1.90 11.21
CA LEU A 120 -6.03 -2.35 10.42
C LEU A 120 -6.48 -2.54 8.97
N THR A 121 -5.95 -1.75 8.04
CA THR A 121 -6.17 -1.93 6.60
C THR A 121 -4.92 -2.50 5.95
N VAL A 122 -5.09 -3.51 5.12
CA VAL A 122 -4.02 -4.20 4.40
C VAL A 122 -4.36 -4.29 2.92
N SER A 123 -3.40 -4.05 2.02
CA SER A 123 -3.53 -4.34 0.60
C SER A 123 -3.09 -5.77 0.30
N TYR A 124 -3.97 -6.54 -0.34
CA TYR A 124 -3.80 -7.95 -0.66
C TYR A 124 -3.78 -8.20 -2.16
N PHE A 125 -2.82 -9.01 -2.59
CA PHE A 125 -2.58 -9.37 -3.98
C PHE A 125 -2.61 -10.88 -4.16
N SER A 126 -3.18 -11.34 -5.28
CA SER A 126 -3.23 -12.77 -5.60
C SER A 126 -1.85 -13.33 -5.95
N GLU A 127 -0.97 -12.49 -6.51
CA GLU A 127 0.34 -12.87 -7.01
C GLU A 127 1.38 -11.77 -6.76
N PRO A 128 2.70 -12.07 -6.73
CA PRO A 128 3.72 -11.07 -6.41
C PRO A 128 3.87 -9.93 -7.43
N LYS A 129 3.42 -10.11 -8.67
CA LYS A 129 3.67 -9.18 -9.78
C LYS A 129 2.41 -8.48 -10.30
N VAL A 130 1.32 -8.53 -9.56
CA VAL A 130 0.05 -7.87 -9.92
C VAL A 130 -0.08 -6.54 -9.20
N GLU A 131 -0.66 -5.56 -9.88
CA GLU A 131 -0.89 -4.20 -9.36
C GLU A 131 -2.34 -4.00 -8.88
N TRP A 132 -3.16 -5.04 -8.99
CA TRP A 132 -4.56 -5.02 -8.66
C TRP A 132 -4.82 -6.00 -7.53
N GLY A 133 -5.73 -5.63 -6.65
CA GLY A 133 -6.00 -6.41 -5.45
C GLY A 133 -7.16 -5.86 -4.65
N HIS A 134 -7.20 -6.23 -3.38
CA HIS A 134 -8.22 -5.81 -2.43
C HIS A 134 -7.60 -5.09 -1.24
N LEU A 135 -8.25 -4.02 -0.79
CA LEU A 135 -8.05 -3.49 0.55
C LEU A 135 -8.96 -4.26 1.50
N VAL A 136 -8.38 -4.82 2.55
CA VAL A 136 -9.13 -5.47 3.62
C VAL A 136 -8.91 -4.72 4.91
N THR A 137 -9.99 -4.29 5.55
CA THR A 137 -9.96 -3.60 6.83
C THR A 137 -10.54 -4.49 7.92
N TYR A 138 -9.76 -4.67 8.98
CA TYR A 138 -10.08 -5.45 10.17
C TYR A 138 -10.37 -4.51 11.34
N ASN A 139 -11.49 -4.73 12.04
CA ASN A 139 -11.78 -4.06 13.30
C ASN A 139 -11.20 -4.87 14.47
N LEU A 140 -10.02 -4.48 14.93
CA LEU A 140 -9.27 -5.16 15.98
C LEU A 140 -9.93 -5.07 17.37
N ASN A 141 -10.91 -4.18 17.57
CA ASN A 141 -11.73 -4.18 18.80
C ASN A 141 -12.60 -5.44 18.93
N HIS A 142 -12.93 -6.08 17.81
CA HIS A 142 -13.80 -7.25 17.77
C HIS A 142 -13.09 -8.49 17.20
N LEU A 143 -11.85 -8.32 16.73
CA LEU A 143 -10.95 -9.37 16.27
C LEU A 143 -9.75 -9.44 17.21
N SER A 144 -10.02 -9.48 18.52
CA SER A 144 -9.01 -9.41 19.59
C SER A 144 -8.35 -10.75 19.87
N ASP A 145 -8.94 -11.86 19.43
CA ASP A 145 -8.32 -13.18 19.49
C ASP A 145 -7.50 -13.40 18.20
N PRO A 146 -6.16 -13.36 18.29
CA PRO A 146 -5.30 -13.50 17.13
C PRO A 146 -5.45 -14.88 16.47
N LEU A 147 -5.77 -15.94 17.22
CA LEU A 147 -5.86 -17.30 16.69
C LEU A 147 -7.20 -17.55 16.01
N LYS A 148 -8.29 -17.08 16.62
CA LYS A 148 -9.64 -17.30 16.10
C LYS A 148 -9.83 -16.72 14.70
N SER A 149 -9.27 -15.55 14.40
CA SER A 149 -9.44 -14.89 13.10
C SER A 149 -8.89 -15.71 11.92
N GLN A 150 -8.01 -16.68 12.16
CA GLN A 150 -7.35 -17.45 11.10
C GLN A 150 -8.26 -18.46 10.40
N ASN A 151 -9.30 -18.97 11.07
CA ASN A 151 -10.00 -20.16 10.61
C ASN A 151 -11.46 -19.90 10.20
N LEU A 152 -11.67 -18.93 9.30
CA LEU A 152 -13.03 -18.56 8.85
C LEU A 152 -13.81 -19.72 8.22
N LEU A 153 -13.14 -20.67 7.55
CA LEU A 153 -13.80 -21.74 6.80
C LEU A 153 -14.44 -22.82 7.66
N THR A 154 -13.88 -23.10 8.85
CA THR A 154 -14.38 -24.17 9.74
C THR A 154 -15.19 -23.62 10.92
N MET A 155 -15.37 -22.30 10.99
CA MET A 155 -16.22 -21.67 12.00
C MET A 155 -17.68 -22.13 11.87
N LYS A 156 -18.34 -22.34 13.02
CA LYS A 156 -19.80 -22.44 13.07
C LYS A 156 -20.42 -21.17 12.47
N TRP A 157 -21.53 -21.31 11.75
CA TRP A 157 -22.17 -20.21 11.01
C TRP A 157 -22.38 -18.93 11.83
N ARG A 158 -22.84 -19.04 13.08
CA ARG A 158 -23.03 -17.89 13.98
C ARG A 158 -21.73 -17.15 14.26
N GLU A 159 -20.64 -17.89 14.46
CA GLU A 159 -19.32 -17.32 14.70
C GLU A 159 -18.76 -16.69 13.44
N PHE A 160 -18.83 -17.39 12.31
CA PHE A 160 -18.46 -16.84 11.00
C PHE A 160 -19.18 -15.51 10.74
N LYS A 161 -20.50 -15.48 10.89
CA LYS A 161 -21.30 -14.26 10.69
C LYS A 161 -20.87 -13.12 11.60
N ASN A 162 -20.54 -13.41 12.86
CA ASN A 162 -20.07 -12.40 13.81
C ASN A 162 -18.66 -11.91 13.49
N THR A 163 -17.74 -12.80 13.14
CA THR A 163 -16.36 -12.46 12.76
C THR A 163 -16.35 -11.63 11.47
N SER A 164 -17.03 -12.10 10.42
CA SER A 164 -17.03 -11.46 9.09
C SER A 164 -17.64 -10.06 9.08
N ARG A 165 -18.54 -9.72 10.02
CA ARG A 165 -19.06 -8.35 10.20
C ARG A 165 -17.99 -7.32 10.60
N ASN A 166 -16.86 -7.79 11.11
CA ASN A 166 -15.73 -6.97 11.53
C ASN A 166 -14.61 -6.90 10.49
N ILE A 167 -14.88 -7.43 9.29
CA ILE A 167 -13.96 -7.48 8.17
C ILE A 167 -14.67 -6.80 6.99
N ALA A 168 -14.05 -5.79 6.41
CA ALA A 168 -14.58 -5.08 5.25
C ALA A 168 -13.61 -5.19 4.08
N VAL A 169 -14.10 -5.60 2.91
CA VAL A 169 -13.28 -5.88 1.72
C VAL A 169 -13.68 -4.90 0.62
N SER A 170 -12.70 -4.25 -0.02
CA SER A 170 -12.95 -3.39 -1.18
C SER A 170 -13.31 -4.22 -2.42
N PRO A 171 -13.94 -3.62 -3.44
CA PRO A 171 -13.90 -4.17 -4.79
C PRO A 171 -12.45 -4.40 -5.25
N TYR A 172 -12.28 -5.29 -6.24
CA TYR A 172 -11.01 -5.46 -6.92
C TYR A 172 -10.64 -4.17 -7.65
N MET A 173 -9.48 -3.60 -7.33
CA MET A 173 -9.05 -2.32 -7.86
C MET A 173 -7.55 -2.25 -7.99
N LYS A 174 -7.06 -1.32 -8.81
CA LYS A 174 -5.63 -1.02 -8.87
C LYS A 174 -5.19 -0.48 -7.50
N LEU A 175 -4.16 -1.09 -6.93
CA LEU A 175 -3.51 -0.68 -5.69
C LEU A 175 -2.03 -0.37 -5.89
N GLY A 176 -1.49 -0.68 -7.07
CA GLY A 176 -0.06 -0.67 -7.33
C GLY A 176 0.66 -1.72 -6.51
N HIS A 177 1.96 -1.54 -6.33
CA HIS A 177 2.82 -2.44 -5.59
C HIS A 177 3.71 -1.65 -4.63
N GLY A 178 3.98 -2.22 -3.46
CA GLY A 178 4.82 -1.62 -2.41
C GLY A 178 4.07 -1.17 -1.15
N GLN A 179 4.82 -0.69 -0.16
CA GLN A 179 4.30 -0.25 1.14
C GLN A 179 3.78 1.19 1.04
N SER A 180 2.74 1.41 0.23
CA SER A 180 2.27 2.75 -0.13
C SER A 180 0.82 3.03 0.22
N ILE A 181 0.43 2.71 1.46
CA ILE A 181 -0.92 2.99 1.96
C ILE A 181 -0.90 3.84 3.24
N GLY A 182 -1.90 4.70 3.41
CA GLY A 182 -2.09 5.45 4.65
C GLY A 182 -3.55 5.79 4.90
N MET A 183 -3.88 6.24 6.11
CA MET A 183 -5.28 6.39 6.54
C MET A 183 -5.53 7.64 7.38
N THR A 184 -6.61 8.35 7.05
CA THR A 184 -7.26 9.32 7.94
C THR A 184 -8.57 8.76 8.47
N LYS A 185 -9.29 9.53 9.31
CA LYS A 185 -10.61 9.13 9.82
C LYS A 185 -11.60 8.76 8.71
N LYS A 186 -11.54 9.44 7.56
CA LYS A 186 -12.54 9.29 6.48
C LYS A 186 -12.03 8.50 5.27
N TYR A 187 -10.72 8.46 5.05
CA TYR A 187 -10.17 7.97 3.79
C TYR A 187 -8.96 7.06 3.98
N ILE A 188 -8.82 6.10 3.09
CA ILE A 188 -7.61 5.35 2.78
C ILE A 188 -6.95 6.04 1.59
N TYR A 189 -5.63 6.09 1.57
CA TYR A 189 -4.83 6.63 0.47
C TYR A 189 -3.92 5.53 -0.03
N VAL A 190 -3.79 5.45 -1.35
CA VAL A 190 -2.93 4.48 -2.02
C VAL A 190 -2.14 5.20 -3.09
N LEU A 191 -0.81 5.01 -3.13
CA LEU A 191 0.02 5.34 -4.28
C LEU A 191 0.12 4.09 -5.15
N ALA A 192 -0.56 4.09 -6.29
CA ALA A 192 -0.70 2.94 -7.17
C ALA A 192 0.45 2.87 -8.20
N SER A 193 1.67 2.63 -7.71
CA SER A 193 2.88 2.43 -8.51
C SER A 193 2.99 1.03 -9.12
N SER A 194 3.69 0.90 -10.25
CA SER A 194 4.05 -0.40 -10.84
C SER A 194 5.40 -0.87 -10.31
N ASN A 195 5.52 -2.11 -9.83
CA ASN A 195 6.81 -2.72 -9.49
C ASN A 195 7.56 -3.32 -10.68
N LYS A 196 6.95 -3.31 -11.87
CA LYS A 196 7.60 -3.82 -13.09
C LYS A 196 8.53 -2.78 -13.70
N GLU A 197 8.43 -1.55 -13.22
CA GLU A 197 9.13 -0.39 -13.75
C GLU A 197 10.28 -0.05 -12.80
N ALA A 198 11.51 0.04 -13.32
CA ALA A 198 12.70 0.23 -12.48
C ALA A 198 12.88 1.68 -11.99
N ASN A 199 12.57 2.68 -12.84
CA ASN A 199 12.48 4.12 -12.51
C ASN A 199 12.05 4.91 -13.76
N PRO A 200 10.80 4.77 -14.23
CA PRO A 200 10.33 5.40 -15.46
C PRO A 200 10.09 6.91 -15.25
N ASP A 201 10.05 7.68 -16.33
CA ASP A 201 9.68 9.10 -16.29
C ASP A 201 8.16 9.36 -16.21
N LYS A 202 7.37 8.28 -16.08
CA LYS A 202 5.91 8.29 -16.01
C LYS A 202 5.41 8.84 -14.67
N SER A 203 4.14 9.27 -14.67
CA SER A 203 3.43 9.66 -13.46
C SER A 203 2.87 8.47 -12.68
N GLU A 204 2.87 8.56 -11.36
CA GLU A 204 2.13 7.66 -10.46
C GLU A 204 0.71 8.17 -10.21
N GLU A 205 -0.17 7.25 -9.79
CA GLU A 205 -1.55 7.55 -9.43
C GLU A 205 -1.73 7.51 -7.90
N ILE A 206 -2.48 8.45 -7.35
CA ILE A 206 -2.90 8.47 -5.96
C ILE A 206 -4.41 8.30 -5.90
N PHE A 207 -4.88 7.28 -5.21
CA PHE A 207 -6.30 7.09 -4.92
C PHE A 207 -6.61 7.52 -3.50
N GLN A 208 -7.62 8.39 -3.34
CA GLN A 208 -8.30 8.61 -2.08
C GLN A 208 -9.59 7.81 -2.07
N ILE A 209 -9.67 6.84 -1.18
CA ILE A 209 -10.73 5.85 -1.11
C ILE A 209 -11.52 6.07 0.18
N SER A 210 -12.84 6.18 0.07
CA SER A 210 -13.74 6.31 1.21
C SER A 210 -13.66 5.09 2.12
N ARG A 211 -13.40 5.28 3.41
CA ARG A 211 -13.46 4.20 4.41
C ARG A 211 -14.86 3.67 4.66
N LYS A 212 -15.90 4.42 4.26
CA LYS A 212 -17.30 4.03 4.47
C LYS A 212 -17.73 2.92 3.52
N ASN A 213 -17.27 2.97 2.27
CA ASN A 213 -17.82 2.15 1.19
C ASN A 213 -16.80 1.77 0.10
N TYR A 214 -15.51 2.06 0.31
CA TYR A 214 -14.42 1.78 -0.63
C TYR A 214 -14.55 2.42 -2.03
N GLN A 215 -15.41 3.43 -2.18
CA GLN A 215 -15.48 4.18 -3.42
C GLN A 215 -14.31 5.16 -3.52
N ILE A 216 -13.73 5.30 -4.71
CA ILE A 216 -12.72 6.31 -5.00
C ILE A 216 -13.40 7.69 -4.97
N ASN A 217 -12.97 8.54 -4.04
CA ASN A 217 -13.43 9.92 -3.92
C ASN A 217 -12.64 10.87 -4.82
N HIS A 218 -11.31 10.68 -4.88
CA HIS A 218 -10.43 11.45 -5.75
C HIS A 218 -9.32 10.56 -6.30
N LEU A 219 -8.90 10.88 -7.52
CA LEU A 219 -7.72 10.34 -8.19
C LEU A 219 -6.82 11.53 -8.54
N TRP A 220 -5.57 11.49 -8.10
CA TRP A 220 -4.54 12.43 -8.55
C TRP A 220 -3.45 11.68 -9.30
N THR A 221 -2.74 12.40 -10.16
CA THR A 221 -1.47 11.95 -10.72
C THR A 221 -0.36 12.76 -10.11
N ILE A 222 0.78 12.14 -9.85
CA ILE A 222 2.00 12.82 -9.41
C ILE A 222 3.14 12.48 -10.34
N LYS A 223 4.13 13.36 -10.36
CA LYS A 223 5.37 13.20 -11.10
C LYS A 223 6.44 13.86 -10.24
N VAL A 224 7.58 13.22 -10.08
CA VAL A 224 8.73 13.86 -9.41
C VAL A 224 9.97 13.63 -10.24
N TRP A 225 10.56 14.72 -10.71
CA TRP A 225 11.75 14.71 -11.55
C TRP A 225 12.82 15.61 -10.93
N ASN A 226 14.05 15.12 -10.84
CA ASN A 226 15.19 15.94 -10.46
C ASN A 226 15.70 16.72 -11.67
N ARG A 227 15.33 17.99 -11.79
CA ARG A 227 15.62 18.91 -12.91
C ARG A 227 14.96 18.55 -14.25
N SER A 228 14.89 17.27 -14.63
CA SER A 228 14.31 16.83 -15.90
C SER A 228 13.83 15.37 -15.86
N SER A 229 13.11 14.94 -16.90
CA SER A 229 12.62 13.57 -17.08
C SER A 229 13.73 12.51 -17.13
N TYR A 230 14.97 12.90 -17.45
CA TYR A 230 16.12 12.01 -17.43
C TYR A 230 16.50 11.53 -16.02
N TYR A 231 16.05 12.23 -14.97
CA TYR A 231 16.31 11.86 -13.59
C TYR A 231 15.01 11.74 -12.80
N PRO A 232 14.15 10.76 -13.13
CA PRO A 232 12.88 10.60 -12.45
C PRO A 232 13.07 10.04 -11.04
N ARG A 233 12.05 10.27 -10.22
CA ARG A 233 11.89 9.75 -8.87
C ARG A 233 10.54 9.04 -8.82
N TYR A 234 10.53 7.81 -9.31
CA TYR A 234 9.36 6.95 -9.26
C TYR A 234 9.29 6.26 -7.90
N PHE A 235 8.24 6.53 -7.13
CA PHE A 235 8.12 6.04 -5.76
C PHE A 235 7.35 4.72 -5.70
N HIS A 236 7.99 3.70 -5.12
CA HIS A 236 7.32 2.45 -4.76
C HIS A 236 6.85 2.41 -3.29
N ASN A 237 7.41 3.26 -2.43
CA ASN A 237 7.13 3.29 -1.00
C ASN A 237 6.76 4.71 -0.55
N ALA A 238 5.62 4.83 0.11
CA ALA A 238 5.12 6.11 0.60
C ALA A 238 4.20 5.96 1.82
N CYS A 239 4.21 6.95 2.70
CA CYS A 239 3.32 7.05 3.84
C CYS A 239 2.46 8.31 3.73
N PHE A 240 1.14 8.12 3.65
CA PHE A 240 0.18 9.23 3.65
C PHE A 240 -0.17 9.63 5.08
N ILE A 241 0.06 10.89 5.41
CA ILE A 241 -0.36 11.46 6.69
C ILE A 241 -1.82 11.93 6.60
N ASN A 242 -2.18 12.59 5.50
CA ASN A 242 -3.54 13.05 5.21
C ASN A 242 -3.69 13.44 3.72
N SER A 243 -4.82 14.06 3.37
CA SER A 243 -5.13 14.51 1.99
C SER A 243 -4.19 15.58 1.42
N HIS A 244 -3.30 16.15 2.24
CA HIS A 244 -2.42 17.26 1.87
C HIS A 244 -0.95 16.94 2.09
N LEU A 245 -0.62 15.76 2.64
CA LEU A 245 0.75 15.44 3.03
C LEU A 245 1.01 13.94 2.90
N MET A 246 2.06 13.64 2.14
CA MET A 246 2.65 12.32 2.01
C MET A 246 4.17 12.43 2.14
N TYR A 247 4.80 11.40 2.68
CA TYR A 247 6.25 11.20 2.61
C TYR A 247 6.53 10.00 1.73
N ALA A 248 7.54 10.10 0.87
CA ALA A 248 7.93 9.02 -0.03
C ALA A 248 9.44 8.78 0.05
N THR A 249 9.83 7.55 -0.25
CA THR A 249 11.23 7.13 -0.24
C THR A 249 11.61 6.67 -1.63
N PHE A 250 12.71 7.19 -2.16
CA PHE A 250 13.28 6.78 -3.43
C PHE A 250 14.66 6.18 -3.21
N HIS A 251 14.90 4.98 -3.76
CA HIS A 251 16.22 4.37 -3.76
C HIS A 251 16.97 4.79 -5.01
N ASN A 252 18.05 5.55 -4.84
CA ASN A 252 18.93 5.95 -5.92
C ASN A 252 20.10 4.94 -6.00
N ALA A 253 19.84 3.79 -6.61
CA ALA A 253 20.81 2.70 -6.73
C ALA A 253 22.13 3.15 -7.38
N SER A 254 22.10 4.07 -8.36
CA SER A 254 23.29 4.60 -9.02
C SER A 254 24.23 5.39 -8.09
N LYS A 255 23.68 5.91 -6.99
CA LYS A 255 24.43 6.67 -5.98
C LYS A 255 24.53 5.93 -4.64
N GLY A 256 24.00 4.72 -4.53
CA GLY A 256 23.99 3.90 -3.30
C GLY A 256 23.36 4.62 -2.11
N LEU A 257 22.26 5.35 -2.33
CA LEU A 257 21.60 6.15 -1.30
C LEU A 257 20.07 6.08 -1.39
N TYR A 258 19.41 6.41 -0.29
CA TYR A 258 17.99 6.70 -0.26
C TYR A 258 17.75 8.21 -0.15
N GLU A 259 16.76 8.69 -0.90
CA GLU A 259 16.25 10.05 -0.85
C GLU A 259 14.88 10.04 -0.18
N TYR A 260 14.62 11.00 0.71
CA TYR A 260 13.35 11.16 1.40
C TYR A 260 12.66 12.42 0.91
N TRP A 261 11.40 12.27 0.54
CA TRP A 261 10.63 13.30 -0.12
C TRP A 261 9.38 13.61 0.67
N LYS A 262 9.13 14.90 0.90
CA LYS A 262 7.84 15.42 1.37
C LYS A 262 7.04 15.90 0.17
N LEU A 263 5.83 15.40 0.01
CA LEU A 263 4.89 15.85 -1.00
C LEU A 263 3.72 16.55 -0.32
N SER A 264 3.61 17.86 -0.52
CA SER A 264 2.53 18.69 0.04
C SER A 264 1.53 19.04 -1.06
N ARG A 265 0.22 18.85 -0.84
CA ARG A 265 -0.80 19.16 -1.83
C ARG A 265 -1.38 20.56 -1.65
N ASN A 266 -1.38 21.36 -2.71
CA ASN A 266 -2.13 22.60 -2.81
C ASN A 266 -3.11 22.50 -3.99
N GLY A 267 -4.41 22.59 -3.72
CA GLY A 267 -5.43 22.29 -4.73
C GLY A 267 -5.24 20.88 -5.30
N ASN A 268 -5.15 20.74 -6.62
CA ASN A 268 -4.94 19.45 -7.29
C ASN A 268 -3.47 19.11 -7.57
N THR A 269 -2.53 19.94 -7.10
CA THR A 269 -1.10 19.79 -7.38
C THR A 269 -0.37 19.30 -6.14
N TRP A 270 0.43 18.24 -6.30
CA TRP A 270 1.37 17.77 -5.29
C TRP A 270 2.74 18.38 -5.54
N MET A 271 3.30 19.02 -4.52
CA MET A 271 4.57 19.75 -4.59
C MET A 271 5.64 18.94 -3.84
N PRO A 272 6.58 18.32 -4.57
CA PRO A 272 7.65 17.52 -3.96
C PRO A 272 8.79 18.40 -3.44
N THR A 273 9.35 18.02 -2.30
CA THR A 273 10.56 18.63 -1.72
C THR A 273 11.40 17.53 -1.10
N GLU A 274 12.67 17.42 -1.48
CA GLU A 274 13.60 16.54 -0.81
C GLU A 274 13.87 17.07 0.60
N ILE A 275 13.69 16.24 1.60
CA ILE A 275 13.84 16.59 3.02
C ILE A 275 15.03 15.92 3.67
N GLY A 276 15.61 14.90 3.05
CA GLY A 276 16.84 14.28 3.52
C GLY A 276 17.33 13.22 2.54
N ALA A 277 18.56 12.76 2.74
CA ALA A 277 19.13 11.63 2.05
C ALA A 277 20.05 10.85 2.99
N THR A 278 20.17 9.54 2.77
CA THR A 278 21.00 8.66 3.57
C THR A 278 21.84 7.74 2.68
N GLN A 279 23.14 7.71 2.92
CA GLN A 279 24.12 6.91 2.18
C GLN A 279 24.14 5.48 2.73
N SER A 280 23.38 4.58 2.10
CA SER A 280 23.35 3.13 2.35
C SER A 280 22.30 2.51 1.41
N ASP A 281 22.45 1.24 1.05
CA ASP A 281 21.38 0.46 0.40
C ASP A 281 20.40 -0.19 1.39
N PHE A 282 20.63 0.02 2.70
CA PHE A 282 19.91 -0.56 3.85
C PHE A 282 19.92 -2.09 3.87
N VAL A 283 19.38 -2.73 2.85
CA VAL A 283 19.23 -4.18 2.74
C VAL A 283 19.87 -4.67 1.45
N LYS A 284 20.83 -5.58 1.55
CA LYS A 284 21.35 -6.32 0.40
C LYS A 284 20.37 -7.41 0.02
N ASN A 285 19.67 -7.23 -1.10
CA ASN A 285 18.81 -8.27 -1.65
C ASN A 285 19.62 -9.05 -2.71
N ASN A 286 20.00 -10.28 -2.40
CA ASN A 286 20.70 -11.18 -3.34
C ASN A 286 19.72 -11.94 -4.26
N SER A 287 18.47 -11.49 -4.38
CA SER A 287 17.48 -12.13 -5.25
C SER A 287 17.78 -11.84 -6.72
N ASN A 288 18.71 -12.61 -7.28
CA ASN A 288 18.72 -12.97 -8.70
C ASN A 288 17.92 -14.26 -8.88
#